data_AF-A0A3L7WMM2-F1
#
_entry.id   AF-A0A3L7WMM2-F1
#
_cell.length_a   1.000
_cell.length_b   1.000
_cell.length_c   1.000
_cell.angle_alpha   90.00
_cell.angle_beta   90.00
_cell.angle_gamma   90.00
#
_symmetry.space_group_name_H-M   'P 1'
#
loop_
_entity.id
_entity.type
_entity.pdbx_description
1 polymer ?
#
loop_
_entity_poly.entity_id
_entity_poly.type
_entity_poly.pdbx_seq_one_letter_code
_entity_poly.pdbx_strand_id
1 'polypeptide(L)'
;MKATNMQHTKALTITPELKFPKVGFLTSEQWIVGSHVLTGLMALLIGIFLGPFQVFRRAPALKWAIPVFSYYYQALTVHGVMNALFFTTFFIVGFSYFTVMRSLKRNMWSTKLVWAAYVLMLVGLLLVVYALVTNQANVLYTFYPSLIAHPAFYLGLVLLVVGTWLVTANLFLTYSL
;
A
#
# COMPACT_ATOMS: atom_id res chain seq x y z
N MET A 1 39.67 40.65 54.88
CA MET A 1 39.56 40.00 53.56
C MET A 1 38.19 39.34 53.45
N LYS A 2 37.23 39.96 52.75
CA LYS A 2 35.91 39.37 52.46
C LYS A 2 35.97 38.77 51.06
N ALA A 3 35.81 37.46 50.95
CA ALA A 3 35.71 36.78 49.66
C ALA A 3 34.34 37.08 49.04
N THR A 4 34.37 37.76 47.89
CA THR A 4 33.20 38.09 47.07
C THR A 4 32.65 36.80 46.46
N ASN A 5 31.41 36.47 46.83
CA ASN A 5 30.70 35.28 46.35
C ASN A 5 30.26 35.52 44.90
N MET A 6 31.00 35.00 43.92
CA MET A 6 30.61 35.03 42.52
C MET A 6 29.40 34.12 42.32
N GLN A 7 28.24 34.73 42.08
CA GLN A 7 27.06 34.02 41.63
C GLN A 7 27.37 33.37 40.28
N HIS A 8 27.38 32.03 40.26
CA HIS A 8 27.36 31.26 39.03
C HIS A 8 26.07 31.57 38.28
N THR A 9 26.14 32.48 37.31
CA THR A 9 25.13 32.68 36.28
C THR A 9 25.00 31.36 35.51
N LYS A 10 23.97 30.60 35.85
CA LYS A 10 23.59 29.39 35.11
C LYS A 10 23.24 29.83 33.70
N ALA A 11 24.13 29.57 32.74
CA ALA A 11 23.87 29.84 31.34
C ALA A 11 22.58 29.12 30.94
N LEU A 12 21.55 29.88 30.54
CA LEU A 12 20.34 29.35 29.92
C LEU A 12 20.77 28.57 28.68
N THR A 13 20.83 27.26 28.79
CA THR A 13 21.07 26.37 27.66
C THR A 13 19.81 26.39 26.82
N ILE A 14 19.68 27.40 25.95
CA ILE A 14 18.66 27.42 24.91
C ILE A 14 19.15 26.46 23.83
N THR A 15 19.08 25.15 24.10
CA THR A 15 18.97 24.18 23.02
C THR A 15 17.62 24.45 22.37
N PRO A 16 17.56 24.87 21.08
CA PRO A 16 16.30 24.92 20.38
C PRO A 16 15.76 23.50 20.37
N GLU A 17 14.78 23.24 21.23
CA GLU A 17 14.03 22.00 21.20
C GLU A 17 13.42 21.93 19.81
N LEU A 18 13.90 20.99 18.99
CA LEU A 18 13.42 20.78 17.63
C LEU A 18 11.97 20.32 17.70
N LYS A 19 11.04 21.27 17.86
CA LYS A 19 9.62 21.02 17.77
C LYS A 19 9.29 21.00 16.30
N PHE A 20 9.27 19.80 15.73
CA PHE A 20 8.61 19.61 14.45
C PHE A 20 7.20 20.20 14.57
N PRO A 21 6.78 21.05 13.61
CA PRO A 21 5.41 21.50 13.60
C PRO A 21 4.55 20.24 13.66
N LYS A 22 3.62 20.18 14.63
CA LYS A 22 2.59 19.15 14.63
C LYS A 22 1.83 19.37 13.33
N VAL A 23 2.24 18.67 12.28
CA VAL A 23 1.52 18.62 11.02
C VAL A 23 0.14 18.17 11.45
N GLY A 24 -0.85 19.04 11.28
CA GLY A 24 -2.20 18.88 11.81
C GLY A 24 -2.95 17.76 11.08
N PHE A 25 -2.41 16.56 11.13
CA PHE A 25 -3.13 15.35 10.84
C PHE A 25 -4.05 15.09 12.00
N LEU A 26 -5.25 14.63 11.69
CA LEU A 26 -5.99 13.88 12.68
C LEU A 26 -5.32 12.53 12.78
N THR A 27 -5.08 12.05 14.00
CA THR A 27 -4.30 10.83 14.24
C THR A 27 -4.81 9.63 13.44
N SER A 28 -6.12 9.53 13.21
CA SER A 28 -6.73 8.49 12.37
C SER A 28 -6.35 8.57 10.89
N GLU A 29 -6.05 9.75 10.36
CA GLU A 29 -5.69 9.98 8.95
C GLU A 29 -4.32 9.41 8.62
N GLN A 30 -3.36 9.57 9.53
CA GLN A 30 -2.00 9.07 9.34
C GLN A 30 -1.98 7.55 9.20
N TRP A 31 -2.71 6.88 10.08
CA TRP A 31 -2.77 5.42 10.08
C TRP A 31 -3.43 4.88 8.83
N ILE A 32 -4.53 5.47 8.37
CA ILE A 32 -5.20 4.94 7.19
C ILE A 32 -4.38 5.17 5.90
N VAL A 33 -3.87 6.39 5.72
CA VAL A 33 -3.04 6.72 4.54
C VAL A 33 -1.78 5.86 4.58
N GLY A 34 -1.12 5.79 5.73
CA GLY A 34 0.06 4.96 5.94
C GLY A 34 -0.21 3.49 5.67
N SER A 35 -1.35 2.94 6.11
CA SER A 35 -1.71 1.54 5.88
C SER A 35 -1.88 1.23 4.39
N HIS A 36 -2.57 2.08 3.64
CA HIS A 36 -2.72 1.91 2.18
C HIS A 36 -1.39 2.01 1.45
N VAL A 37 -0.60 3.05 1.75
CA VAL A 37 0.71 3.25 1.12
C VAL A 37 1.63 2.09 1.44
N LEU A 38 1.68 1.64 2.70
CA LEU A 38 2.49 0.49 3.11
C LEU A 38 2.06 -0.79 2.39
N THR A 39 0.76 -1.11 2.37
CA THR A 39 0.24 -2.28 1.65
C THR A 39 0.59 -2.22 0.16
N GLY A 40 0.41 -1.05 -0.46
CA GLY A 40 0.77 -0.83 -1.86
C GLY A 40 2.27 -1.04 -2.12
N LEU A 41 3.14 -0.47 -1.28
CA LEU A 41 4.59 -0.63 -1.42
C LEU A 41 5.06 -2.07 -1.16
N MET A 42 4.41 -2.79 -0.24
CA MET A 42 4.67 -4.22 -0.04
C MET A 42 4.27 -5.03 -1.28
N ALA A 43 3.12 -4.72 -1.89
CA ALA A 43 2.72 -5.35 -3.14
C ALA A 43 3.71 -5.06 -4.28
N LEU A 44 4.15 -3.80 -4.39
CA LEU A 44 5.17 -3.37 -5.35
C LEU A 44 6.48 -4.13 -5.17
N LEU A 45 6.95 -4.25 -3.93
CA LEU A 45 8.20 -4.94 -3.61
C LEU A 45 8.12 -6.41 -4.02
N ILE A 46 7.03 -7.08 -3.67
CA ILE A 46 6.79 -8.49 -4.04
C ILE A 46 6.77 -8.65 -5.56
N GLY A 47 6.03 -7.81 -6.28
CA GLY A 47 5.94 -7.91 -7.73
C GLY A 47 7.25 -7.56 -8.44
N ILE A 48 7.90 -6.45 -8.09
CA ILE A 48 9.17 -6.01 -8.69
C ILE A 48 10.27 -7.04 -8.47
N PHE A 49 10.34 -7.69 -7.31
CA PHE A 49 11.35 -8.72 -7.04
C PHE A 49 11.35 -9.84 -8.10
N LEU A 50 10.20 -10.11 -8.72
CA LEU A 50 10.03 -11.12 -9.77
C LEU A 50 10.40 -10.61 -11.18
N GLY A 51 10.47 -9.30 -11.39
CA GLY A 51 10.75 -8.67 -12.69
C GLY A 51 12.13 -9.03 -13.27
N PRO A 52 13.24 -8.89 -12.52
CA PRO A 52 14.57 -9.27 -12.99
C PRO A 52 14.65 -10.73 -13.46
N PHE A 53 13.98 -11.65 -12.77
CA PHE A 53 13.95 -13.07 -13.16
C PHE A 53 13.23 -13.31 -14.49
N GLN A 54 12.25 -12.47 -14.86
CA GLN A 54 11.63 -12.51 -16.18
C GLN A 54 12.61 -12.08 -17.27
N VAL A 55 13.41 -11.05 -17.00
CA VAL A 55 14.46 -10.57 -17.92
C VAL A 55 15.52 -11.66 -18.11
N PHE A 56 16.01 -12.26 -17.04
CA PHE A 56 17.02 -13.33 -17.11
C PHE A 56 16.53 -14.53 -17.93
N ARG A 57 15.25 -14.94 -17.78
CA ARG A 57 14.67 -16.04 -18.57
C ARG A 57 14.60 -15.73 -20.07
N ARG A 58 14.44 -14.45 -20.44
CA ARG A 58 14.35 -13.99 -21.83
C ARG A 58 15.70 -13.61 -22.43
N ALA A 59 16.74 -13.45 -21.62
CA ALA A 59 18.07 -13.09 -22.07
C ALA A 59 18.79 -14.31 -22.65
N PRO A 60 19.12 -14.33 -23.95
CA PRO A 60 19.76 -15.49 -24.60
C PRO A 60 21.16 -15.81 -24.02
N ALA A 61 21.80 -14.82 -23.39
CA ALA A 61 23.11 -14.96 -22.74
C ALA A 61 23.05 -15.60 -21.34
N LEU A 62 21.88 -15.64 -20.68
CA LEU A 62 21.74 -16.12 -19.30
C LEU A 62 20.92 -17.42 -19.28
N LYS A 63 21.60 -18.56 -19.24
CA LYS A 63 20.99 -19.90 -19.17
C LYS A 63 20.98 -20.47 -17.74
N TRP A 64 20.62 -19.67 -16.75
CA TRP A 64 20.57 -20.11 -15.36
C TRP A 64 19.15 -20.53 -14.94
N ALA A 65 19.05 -21.56 -14.10
CA ALA A 65 17.78 -21.97 -13.51
C ALA A 65 17.33 -20.93 -12.47
N ILE A 66 16.04 -20.60 -12.46
CA ILE A 66 15.46 -19.67 -11.48
C ILE A 66 15.10 -20.46 -10.21
N PRO A 67 15.66 -20.13 -9.03
CA PRO A 67 15.44 -20.90 -7.81
C PRO A 67 14.08 -20.67 -7.15
N VAL A 68 13.37 -19.57 -7.48
CA VAL A 68 12.08 -19.18 -6.87
C VAL A 68 11.01 -19.01 -7.95
N PHE A 69 9.80 -19.56 -7.74
CA PHE A 69 8.75 -19.66 -8.76
C PHE A 69 9.24 -20.36 -10.04
N SER A 70 9.51 -21.66 -9.92
CA SER A 70 10.04 -22.53 -10.99
C SER A 70 9.25 -22.41 -12.31
N TYR A 71 7.99 -21.99 -12.23
CA TYR A 71 7.11 -21.70 -13.37
C TYR A 71 7.12 -20.22 -13.73
N TYR A 72 7.69 -19.90 -14.91
CA TYR A 72 7.74 -18.55 -15.48
C TYR A 72 6.38 -17.83 -15.46
N TYR A 73 5.29 -18.54 -15.80
CA TYR A 73 3.95 -17.95 -15.84
C TYR A 73 3.35 -17.67 -14.46
N GLN A 74 3.74 -18.42 -13.42
CA GLN A 74 3.36 -18.10 -12.05
C GLN A 74 4.02 -16.80 -11.62
N ALA A 75 5.33 -16.67 -11.80
CA ALA A 75 6.08 -15.45 -11.50
C ALA A 75 5.56 -14.25 -12.30
N LEU A 76 5.23 -14.43 -13.58
CA LEU A 76 4.67 -13.39 -14.43
C LEU A 76 3.27 -12.96 -13.96
N THR A 77 2.44 -13.91 -13.51
CA THR A 77 1.12 -13.59 -12.97
C THR A 77 1.24 -12.80 -11.66
N VAL A 78 2.08 -13.26 -10.71
CA VAL A 78 2.33 -12.54 -9.46
C VAL A 78 2.86 -11.13 -9.73
N HIS A 79 3.84 -10.98 -10.62
CA HIS A 79 4.39 -9.66 -10.98
C HIS A 79 3.31 -8.70 -11.47
N GLY A 80 2.53 -9.12 -12.47
CA GLY A 80 1.50 -8.28 -13.07
C GLY A 80 0.39 -7.95 -12.08
N VAL A 81 -0.13 -8.93 -11.35
CA VAL A 81 -1.24 -8.75 -10.41
C VAL A 81 -0.82 -7.86 -9.23
N MET A 82 0.34 -8.10 -8.63
CA MET A 82 0.79 -7.32 -7.47
C MET A 82 1.15 -5.89 -7.84
N ASN A 83 1.82 -5.66 -8.98
CA ASN A 83 2.24 -4.31 -9.39
C ASN A 83 1.12 -3.52 -10.08
N ALA A 84 0.45 -4.11 -11.07
CA ALA A 84 -0.49 -3.36 -11.90
C ALA A 84 -1.89 -3.23 -11.30
N LEU A 85 -2.27 -4.16 -10.41
CA LEU A 85 -3.60 -4.15 -9.77
C LEU A 85 -3.52 -3.72 -8.31
N PHE A 86 -2.77 -4.42 -7.47
CA PHE A 86 -2.78 -4.15 -6.03
C PHE A 86 -1.97 -2.91 -5.64
N PHE A 87 -0.71 -2.79 -6.06
CA PHE A 87 0.12 -1.63 -5.74
C PHE A 87 -0.55 -0.32 -6.19
N THR A 88 -0.91 -0.23 -7.47
CA THR A 88 -1.53 0.97 -8.05
C THR A 88 -2.82 1.32 -7.31
N THR A 89 -3.72 0.35 -7.08
CA THR A 89 -5.00 0.62 -6.42
C THR A 89 -4.81 1.08 -4.97
N PHE A 90 -4.03 0.35 -4.17
CA PHE A 90 -3.77 0.75 -2.78
C PHE A 90 -3.08 2.12 -2.69
N PHE A 91 -2.10 2.38 -3.55
CA PHE A 91 -1.40 3.66 -3.59
C PHE A 91 -2.34 4.81 -4.00
N ILE A 92 -3.13 4.63 -5.05
CA ILE A 92 -4.12 5.62 -5.52
C ILE A 92 -5.11 5.91 -4.39
N VAL A 93 -5.68 4.91 -3.74
CA VAL A 93 -6.65 5.11 -2.65
C VAL A 93 -6.03 5.87 -1.47
N GLY A 94 -4.84 5.45 -1.00
CA GLY A 94 -4.14 6.12 0.09
C GLY A 94 -3.82 7.58 -0.26
N PHE A 95 -3.37 7.83 -1.49
CA PHE A 95 -3.08 9.18 -1.98
C PHE A 95 -4.35 10.02 -2.16
N SER A 96 -5.46 9.44 -2.62
CA SER A 96 -6.76 10.11 -2.74
C SER A 96 -7.30 10.54 -1.39
N TYR A 97 -7.21 9.70 -0.36
CA TYR A 97 -7.57 10.10 1.00
C TYR A 97 -6.70 11.28 1.47
N PHE A 98 -5.38 11.17 1.31
CA PHE A 98 -4.46 12.24 1.71
C PHE A 98 -4.79 13.56 1.00
N THR A 99 -4.95 13.54 -0.32
CA THR A 99 -5.21 14.75 -1.11
C THR A 99 -6.56 15.38 -0.80
N VAL A 100 -7.63 14.59 -0.67
CA VAL A 100 -8.96 15.12 -0.34
C VAL A 100 -9.00 15.73 1.06
N MET A 101 -8.52 15.01 2.08
CA MET A 101 -8.51 15.53 3.45
C MET A 101 -7.66 16.81 3.56
N ARG A 102 -6.52 16.84 2.87
CA ARG A 102 -5.62 18.00 2.90
C ARG A 102 -6.16 19.20 2.14
N SER A 103 -6.80 18.98 0.99
CA SER A 103 -7.33 20.05 0.15
C SER A 103 -8.58 20.68 0.75
N LEU A 104 -9.49 19.85 1.28
CA LEU A 104 -10.71 20.31 1.92
C LEU A 104 -10.52 20.74 3.38
N LYS A 105 -9.38 20.40 3.99
CA LYS A 105 -9.09 20.60 5.42
C LYS A 105 -10.17 19.98 6.32
N ARG A 106 -10.63 18.78 5.95
CA ARG A 106 -11.72 18.06 6.58
C ARG A 106 -11.39 16.58 6.68
N ASN A 107 -11.91 15.94 7.72
CA ASN A 107 -11.87 14.49 7.87
C ASN A 107 -12.74 13.86 6.79
N MET A 108 -12.47 12.59 6.50
CA MET A 108 -13.40 11.77 5.73
C MET A 108 -14.78 11.69 6.41
N TRP A 109 -15.82 11.69 5.57
CA TRP A 109 -17.23 11.61 5.99
C TRP A 109 -17.50 10.50 7.02
N SER A 110 -16.98 9.29 6.78
CA SER A 110 -17.03 8.20 7.76
C SER A 110 -15.72 7.45 7.88
N THR A 111 -15.05 7.58 9.02
CA THR A 111 -13.85 6.80 9.36
C THR A 111 -14.13 5.30 9.40
N LYS A 112 -15.33 4.88 9.80
CA LYS A 112 -15.73 3.46 9.80
C LYS A 112 -15.77 2.90 8.38
N LEU A 113 -16.34 3.66 7.44
CA LEU A 113 -16.44 3.26 6.04
C LEU A 113 -15.06 3.16 5.39
N VAL A 114 -14.15 4.08 5.72
CA VAL A 114 -12.74 4.05 5.31
C VAL A 114 -12.04 2.75 5.72
N TRP A 115 -12.16 2.36 7.00
CA TRP A 115 -11.56 1.11 7.48
C TRP A 115 -12.25 -0.13 6.90
N ALA A 116 -13.57 -0.11 6.74
CA ALA A 116 -14.31 -1.20 6.10
C ALA A 116 -13.83 -1.41 4.66
N ALA A 117 -13.63 -0.34 3.89
CA ALA A 117 -13.10 -0.40 2.54
C ALA A 117 -11.67 -0.97 2.51
N TYR A 118 -10.78 -0.51 3.39
CA TYR A 118 -9.43 -1.03 3.51
C TYR A 118 -9.40 -2.53 3.82
N VAL A 119 -10.17 -2.98 4.83
CA VAL A 119 -10.25 -4.39 5.20
C VAL A 119 -10.80 -5.23 4.06
N LEU A 120 -11.82 -4.75 3.35
CA LEU A 120 -12.39 -5.45 2.20
C LEU A 120 -11.34 -5.67 1.10
N MET A 121 -10.59 -4.61 0.75
CA MET A 121 -9.49 -4.70 -0.21
C MET A 121 -8.35 -5.61 0.27
N LEU A 122 -8.03 -5.56 1.57
CA LEU A 122 -6.97 -6.38 2.16
C LEU A 122 -7.34 -7.87 2.18
N VAL A 123 -8.57 -8.21 2.53
CA VAL A 123 -9.09 -9.59 2.41
C VAL A 123 -9.03 -10.03 0.94
N GLY A 124 -9.40 -9.16 0.02
CA GLY A 124 -9.25 -9.42 -1.42
C GLY A 124 -7.82 -9.77 -1.83
N LEU A 125 -6.85 -8.98 -1.36
CA LEU A 125 -5.42 -9.25 -1.55
C LEU A 125 -5.02 -10.62 -1.00
N LEU A 126 -5.41 -10.95 0.24
CA LEU A 126 -5.05 -12.22 0.86
C LEU A 126 -5.62 -13.43 0.10
N LEU A 127 -6.85 -13.34 -0.41
CA LEU A 127 -7.46 -14.40 -1.22
C LEU A 127 -6.73 -14.59 -2.56
N VAL A 128 -6.33 -13.51 -3.21
CA VAL A 128 -5.53 -13.58 -4.45
C VAL A 128 -4.15 -14.15 -4.17
N VAL A 129 -3.47 -13.67 -3.13
CA VAL A 129 -2.15 -14.17 -2.72
C VAL A 129 -2.22 -15.67 -2.44
N TYR A 130 -3.25 -16.14 -1.71
CA TYR A 130 -3.47 -17.57 -1.49
C TYR A 130 -3.49 -18.35 -2.80
N ALA A 131 -4.33 -17.96 -3.76
CA ALA A 131 -4.44 -18.67 -5.03
C ALA A 131 -3.12 -18.65 -5.85
N LEU A 132 -2.36 -17.56 -5.77
CA LEU A 132 -1.08 -17.40 -6.45
C LEU A 132 0.02 -18.29 -5.84
N VAL A 133 0.16 -18.29 -4.50
CA VAL A 133 1.23 -19.05 -3.83
C VAL A 133 0.98 -20.55 -3.85
N THR A 134 -0.29 -20.99 -3.88
CA THR A 134 -0.66 -22.40 -4.07
C THR A 134 -0.59 -22.85 -5.54
N ASN A 135 -0.10 -22.00 -6.45
CA ASN A 135 0.04 -22.28 -7.88
C ASN A 135 -1.29 -22.59 -8.60
N GLN A 136 -2.40 -22.01 -8.12
CA GLN A 136 -3.76 -22.23 -8.64
C GLN A 136 -4.30 -21.03 -9.45
N ALA A 137 -3.44 -20.10 -9.84
CA ALA A 137 -3.84 -18.88 -10.56
C ALA A 137 -2.77 -18.43 -11.58
N ASN A 138 -2.33 -19.32 -12.47
CA ASN A 138 -1.35 -19.01 -13.53
C ASN A 138 -2.01 -18.41 -14.78
N VAL A 139 -2.76 -17.33 -14.58
CA VAL A 139 -3.69 -16.78 -15.60
C VAL A 139 -3.33 -15.38 -16.08
N LEU A 140 -2.17 -14.86 -15.67
CA LEU A 140 -1.74 -13.47 -15.88
C LEU A 140 -2.69 -12.44 -15.24
N TYR A 141 -2.29 -11.17 -15.26
CA TYR A 141 -3.12 -10.06 -14.78
C TYR A 141 -4.34 -9.77 -15.68
N THR A 142 -4.44 -10.42 -16.85
CA THR A 142 -5.58 -10.31 -17.77
C THR A 142 -6.61 -11.43 -17.62
N PHE A 143 -6.23 -12.57 -17.02
CA PHE A 143 -7.12 -13.69 -16.68
C PHE A 143 -8.13 -14.05 -17.78
N TYR A 144 -7.64 -14.24 -19.01
CA TYR A 144 -8.50 -14.57 -20.16
C TYR A 144 -9.35 -15.83 -19.89
N PRO A 145 -10.63 -15.87 -20.29
CA PRO A 145 -11.60 -16.86 -19.79
C PRO A 145 -11.27 -18.34 -20.03
N SER A 146 -10.48 -18.67 -21.07
CA SER A 146 -10.07 -20.05 -21.33
C SER A 146 -9.06 -20.59 -20.30
N LEU A 147 -8.41 -19.71 -19.53
CA LEU A 147 -7.50 -20.06 -18.44
C LEU A 147 -8.24 -19.87 -17.10
N ILE A 148 -8.57 -20.99 -16.45
CA ILE A 148 -9.35 -20.99 -15.21
C ILE A 148 -8.42 -20.99 -13.99
N ALA A 149 -8.62 -20.02 -13.10
CA ALA A 149 -7.97 -19.92 -11.80
C ALA A 149 -8.89 -20.43 -10.68
N HIS A 150 -8.33 -20.61 -9.49
CA HIS A 150 -9.10 -20.88 -8.28
C HIS A 150 -10.14 -19.77 -8.02
N PRO A 151 -11.37 -20.10 -7.55
CA PRO A 151 -12.42 -19.12 -7.26
C PRO A 151 -11.99 -17.95 -6.36
N ALA A 152 -11.10 -18.22 -5.40
CA ALA A 152 -10.54 -17.19 -4.50
C ALA A 152 -9.80 -16.07 -5.26
N PHE A 153 -9.19 -16.35 -6.41
CA PHE A 153 -8.56 -15.33 -7.24
C PHE A 153 -9.59 -14.31 -7.74
N TYR A 154 -10.69 -14.81 -8.32
CA TYR A 154 -11.75 -13.94 -8.84
C TYR A 154 -12.48 -13.20 -7.72
N LEU A 155 -12.84 -13.89 -6.65
CA LEU A 155 -13.48 -13.27 -5.49
C LEU A 155 -12.59 -12.18 -4.90
N GLY A 156 -11.29 -12.44 -4.76
CA GLY A 156 -10.36 -11.48 -4.21
C GLY A 156 -10.25 -10.20 -5.04
N LEU A 157 -10.24 -10.31 -6.38
CA LEU A 157 -10.28 -9.15 -7.28
C LEU A 157 -11.61 -8.39 -7.20
N VAL A 158 -12.74 -9.10 -7.06
CA VAL A 158 -14.05 -8.45 -6.84
C VAL A 158 -14.05 -7.65 -5.54
N LEU A 159 -13.52 -8.20 -4.45
CA LEU A 159 -13.43 -7.48 -3.17
C LEU A 159 -12.54 -6.23 -3.26
N LEU A 160 -11.43 -6.31 -4.01
CA LEU A 160 -10.59 -5.15 -4.30
C LEU A 160 -11.41 -4.05 -4.98
N VAL A 161 -12.12 -4.38 -6.06
CA VAL A 161 -12.92 -3.43 -6.84
C VAL A 161 -14.07 -2.84 -6.02
N VAL A 162 -14.86 -3.67 -5.33
CA VAL A 162 -15.96 -3.20 -4.48
C VAL A 162 -15.45 -2.31 -3.35
N GLY A 163 -14.28 -2.62 -2.79
CA GLY A 163 -13.59 -1.75 -1.83
C GLY A 163 -13.36 -0.34 -2.38
N THR A 164 -12.91 -0.21 -3.63
CA THR A 164 -12.74 1.10 -4.27
C THR A 164 -14.04 1.88 -4.46
N TRP A 165 -15.19 1.20 -4.59
CA TRP A 165 -16.49 1.89 -4.65
C TRP A 165 -16.84 2.50 -3.31
N LEU A 166 -16.58 1.80 -2.20
CA LEU A 166 -16.77 2.35 -0.86
C LEU A 166 -15.84 3.53 -0.59
N VAL A 167 -14.58 3.44 -1.03
CA VAL A 167 -13.63 4.58 -1.03
C VAL A 167 -14.25 5.76 -1.76
N THR A 168 -14.68 5.54 -3.00
CA THR A 168 -15.20 6.58 -3.89
C THR A 168 -16.46 7.24 -3.32
N ALA A 169 -17.42 6.46 -2.82
CA ALA A 169 -18.61 6.98 -2.16
C ALA A 169 -18.25 7.88 -0.97
N ASN A 170 -17.30 7.46 -0.15
CA ASN A 170 -16.86 8.24 1.00
C ASN A 170 -16.12 9.52 0.60
N LEU A 171 -15.36 9.52 -0.50
CA LEU A 171 -14.74 10.73 -1.07
C LEU A 171 -15.80 11.73 -1.52
N PHE A 172 -16.82 11.28 -2.28
CA PHE A 172 -17.90 12.15 -2.73
C PHE A 172 -18.71 12.75 -1.58
N LEU A 173 -19.07 11.93 -0.58
CA LEU A 173 -19.79 12.39 0.60
C LEU A 173 -18.97 13.40 1.42
N THR A 174 -17.64 13.28 1.43
CA THR A 174 -16.75 14.25 2.10
C THR A 174 -16.73 15.59 1.36
N TYR A 175 -16.79 15.55 0.02
CA TYR A 175 -16.84 16.75 -0.79
C TYR A 175 -18.17 17.51 -0.66
N SER A 176 -19.29 16.82 -0.47
CA SER A 176 -20.62 17.43 -0.35
C SER A 176 -20.95 18.08 1.00
N LEU A 177 -20.09 17.93 2.01
CA LEU A 177 -20.23 18.59 3.32
C LEU A 177 -19.84 20.07 3.27
#